data_AF-A0A9E5YZY3-F1
#
_entry.id   AF-A0A9E5YZY3-F1
#
_cell.length_a   1.000
_cell.length_b   1.000
_cell.length_c   1.000
_cell.angle_alpha   90.00
_cell.angle_beta   90.00
_cell.angle_gamma   90.00
#
_symmetry.space_group_name_H-M   'P 1'
#
loop_
_entity.id
_entity.type
_entity.pdbx_description
1 polymer ?
#
loop_
_entity_poly.entity_id
_entity_poly.type
_entity_poly.pdbx_seq_one_letter_code
_entity_poly.pdbx_strand_id
1 'polypeptide(L)' 'NGCFVFAPAQCGAHEGGRQTFGHSLVVDPWGEIIADGGDAPGIILAEIDVARVAAVRAQVPSLDHDRPFS' A
#
# COMPACT_ATOMS: atom_id res chain seq x y z
N ASN A 1 2.92 1.67 -12.39
CA ASN A 1 2.96 0.54 -11.43
C ASN A 1 1.72 -0.34 -11.49
N GLY A 2 0.56 0.09 -10.97
CA GLY A 2 -0.64 -0.75 -10.86
C GLY A 2 -0.34 -2.05 -10.11
N CYS A 3 0.01 -1.94 -8.82
CA CYS A 3 0.48 -3.04 -7.99
C CYS A 3 -0.09 -2.91 -6.57
N PHE A 4 -0.12 -4.01 -5.82
CA PHE A 4 -0.35 -3.93 -4.39
C PHE A 4 0.81 -3.19 -3.70
N VAL A 5 0.49 -2.46 -2.64
CA VAL A 5 1.47 -1.82 -1.76
C VAL A 5 1.27 -2.36 -0.35
N PHE A 6 2.34 -2.91 0.22
CA PHE A 6 2.41 -3.33 1.62
C PHE A 6 3.30 -2.34 2.36
N ALA A 7 2.72 -1.56 3.26
CA ALA A 7 3.38 -0.49 3.98
C ALA A 7 3.32 -0.75 5.49
N PRO A 8 4.11 -1.70 6.04
CA PRO A 8 4.19 -1.90 7.47
C PRO A 8 4.82 -0.66 8.14
N ALA A 9 4.27 -0.27 9.29
CA ALA A 9 4.62 0.96 9.98
C ALA A 9 4.70 0.75 11.51
N GLN A 10 5.57 1.54 12.15
CA GLN A 10 5.56 1.70 13.61
C GLN A 10 4.44 2.65 14.03
N CYS A 11 3.84 2.41 15.19
CA CYS A 11 2.76 3.22 15.75
C CYS A 11 3.07 3.67 17.19
N GLY A 12 2.39 4.72 17.62
CA GLY A 12 2.44 5.22 19.00
C GLY A 12 3.72 5.97 19.38
N ALA A 13 3.97 6.03 20.69
CA ALA A 13 5.10 6.71 21.30
C ALA A 13 6.28 5.75 21.53
N HIS A 14 7.50 6.26 21.32
CA HIS A 14 8.75 5.55 21.50
C HIS A 14 9.59 6.20 22.59
N GLU A 15 10.59 5.48 23.08
CA GLU A 15 11.60 6.06 23.97
C GLU A 15 12.26 7.30 23.34
N GLY A 16 12.59 8.28 24.17
CA GLY A 16 13.12 9.57 23.71
C GLY A 16 12.07 10.53 23.14
N GLY A 17 10.78 10.23 23.28
CA GLY A 17 9.69 11.15 22.94
C GLY A 17 9.30 11.17 21.45
N ARG A 18 9.89 10.29 20.63
CA ARG A 18 9.51 10.15 19.22
C ARG A 18 8.09 9.56 19.13
N GLN A 19 7.28 10.12 18.24
CA GLN A 19 5.98 9.56 17.87
C GLN A 19 5.99 9.10 16.41
N THR A 20 5.29 8.01 16.12
CA THR A 20 5.13 7.48 14.77
C THR A 20 3.65 7.31 14.46
N PHE A 21 3.29 7.61 13.21
CA PHE A 21 1.90 7.71 12.78
C PHE A 21 1.12 6.40 12.88
N GLY A 22 1.77 5.24 12.77
CA GLY A 22 1.08 3.98 12.59
C GLY A 22 0.59 3.83 11.17
N HIS A 23 -0.65 3.38 11.02
CA HIS A 23 -1.30 3.08 9.76
C HIS A 23 -0.46 2.16 8.90
N SER A 24 -0.17 0.96 9.43
CA SER A 24 0.31 -0.10 8.53
C SER A 24 -0.77 -0.34 7.48
N LEU A 25 -0.47 -0.19 6.19
CA LEU A 25 -1.46 -0.29 5.12
C LEU A 25 -1.20 -1.47 4.20
N VAL A 26 -2.28 -2.05 3.69
CA VAL A 26 -2.29 -2.80 2.44
C VAL A 26 -3.20 -2.07 1.46
N VAL A 27 -2.66 -1.73 0.29
CA VAL A 27 -3.37 -0.99 -0.76
C VAL A 27 -3.44 -1.83 -2.03
N ASP A 28 -4.61 -1.87 -2.67
CA ASP A 28 -4.83 -2.58 -3.94
C ASP A 28 -4.19 -1.85 -5.14
N PRO A 29 -4.10 -2.50 -6.32
CA PRO A 29 -3.53 -1.90 -7.52
C PRO A 29 -4.24 -0.65 -8.05
N TRP A 30 -5.50 -0.42 -7.67
CA TRP A 30 -6.28 0.77 -8.03
C TRP A 30 -6.04 1.94 -7.06
N GLY A 31 -5.55 1.66 -5.85
CA GLY A 31 -5.28 2.63 -4.80
C GLY A 31 -6.25 2.54 -3.61
N GLU A 32 -7.09 1.51 -3.55
CA GLU A 32 -8.01 1.29 -2.42
C GLU A 32 -7.26 0.72 -1.22
N ILE A 33 -7.50 1.28 -0.03
CA ILE A 33 -6.96 0.75 1.23
C ILE A 33 -7.80 -0.47 1.62
N ILE A 34 -7.22 -1.67 1.52
CA ILE A 34 -7.90 -2.94 1.81
C ILE A 34 -7.59 -3.47 3.22
N ALA A 35 -6.58 -2.90 3.88
CA ALA A 35 -6.37 -3.06 5.32
C ALA A 35 -5.62 -1.85 5.90
N ASP A 36 -6.03 -1.40 7.09
CA ASP A 36 -5.38 -0.34 7.87
C ASP A 36 -5.21 -0.78 9.33
N GLY A 37 -3.98 -0.72 9.82
CA GLY A 37 -3.60 -1.08 11.19
C GLY A 37 -3.83 -0.01 12.24
N GLY A 38 -4.22 1.20 11.85
CA GLY A 38 -4.46 2.31 12.77
C GLY A 38 -3.20 2.74 13.54
N ASP A 39 -3.40 3.45 14.64
CA ASP A 39 -2.35 4.08 15.44
C ASP A 39 -1.95 3.28 16.70
N ALA A 40 -2.53 2.11 16.91
CA ALA A 40 -2.27 1.23 18.05
C ALA A 40 -1.52 -0.06 17.63
N PRO A 41 -0.69 -0.65 18.51
CA PRO A 41 -0.03 -1.92 18.22
C PRO A 41 -1.03 -3.03 17.93
N GLY A 42 -0.85 -3.75 16.82
CA GLY A 42 -1.76 -4.80 16.41
C GLY A 42 -1.32 -5.54 15.16
N ILE A 43 -2.19 -6.44 14.70
CA ILE A 43 -2.02 -7.23 13.48
C ILE A 43 -3.22 -6.95 12.58
N ILE A 44 -2.97 -6.77 11.30
CA ILE A 44 -3.99 -6.67 10.25
C ILE A 44 -3.81 -7.79 9.23
N LEU A 45 -4.92 -8.14 8.59
CA LEU A 45 -4.99 -9.17 7.56
C LEU A 45 -5.64 -8.57 6.31
N ALA A 46 -5.15 -8.97 5.14
CA ALA A 46 -5.72 -8.61 3.87
C ALA A 46 -5.72 -9.84 2.95
N GLU A 47 -6.79 -10.03 2.19
CA GLU A 47 -6.86 -11.05 1.15
C GLU A 47 -6.32 -10.47 -0.17
N ILE A 48 -5.47 -11.23 -0.85
CA ILE A 48 -4.77 -10.77 -2.05
C ILE A 48 -5.21 -11.59 -3.25
N ASP A 49 -5.85 -10.92 -4.21
CA ASP A 49 -6.06 -11.44 -5.55
C ASP A 49 -5.04 -10.85 -6.53
N VAL A 50 -4.07 -11.67 -6.94
CA VAL A 50 -3.04 -11.26 -7.90
C VAL A 50 -3.59 -11.00 -9.30
N ALA A 51 -4.75 -11.55 -9.66
CA ALA A 51 -5.37 -11.30 -10.97
C ALA A 51 -5.82 -9.83 -11.10
N ARG A 52 -6.11 -9.16 -9.98
CA ARG A 52 -6.48 -7.73 -9.93
C ARG A 52 -5.43 -6.83 -10.56
N VAL A 53 -4.14 -7.17 -10.45
CA VAL A 53 -3.03 -6.39 -11.03
C VAL A 53 -3.17 -6.28 -12.55
N ALA A 54 -3.38 -7.41 -13.23
CA ALA A 54 -3.54 -7.43 -14.68
C ALA A 54 -4.81 -6.67 -15.10
N ALA A 55 -5.91 -6.90 -14.39
CA ALA A 55 -7.18 -6.24 -14.66
C ALA A 55 -7.09 -4.70 -14.53
N VAL A 56 -6.39 -4.19 -13.50
CA VAL A 56 -6.21 -2.74 -13.29
C VAL A 56 -5.26 -2.14 -14.32
N ARG A 57 -4.15 -2.79 -14.64
CA ARG A 57 -3.22 -2.29 -15.67
C ARG A 57 -3.89 -2.15 -17.03
N ALA A 58 -4.76 -3.09 -17.40
CA ALA A 58 -5.54 -3.01 -18.64
C ALA A 58 -6.52 -1.82 -18.69
N GLN A 59 -6.87 -1.23 -17.53
CA GLN A 59 -7.74 -0.06 -17.43
C GLN A 59 -6.99 1.27 -17.48
N VAL A 60 -5.64 1.27 -17.48
CA VAL A 60 -4.81 2.47 -17.43
C VAL A 60 -3.85 2.50 -18.64
N PRO A 61 -4.31 2.99 -19.82
CA PRO A 61 -3.51 2.98 -21.04
C PRO A 61 -2.21 3.78 -20.97
N SER A 62 -2.16 4.79 -20.09
CA SER A 62 -0.96 5.62 -19.93
C SER A 62 0.26 4.86 -19.40
N LEU A 63 0.08 3.65 -18.85
CA LEU A 63 1.19 2.80 -18.42
C LEU A 63 2.08 2.34 -19.59
N ASP A 64 1.57 2.35 -20.82
CA ASP A 64 2.34 1.98 -22.03
C ASP A 64 3.06 3.19 -22.67
N HIS A 65 2.91 4.39 -22.10
CA HIS A 65 3.48 5.62 -22.66
C HIS A 65 4.90 5.94 -22.15
N ASP A 66 5.47 5.08 -21.31
CA ASP A 66 6.78 5.33 -20.67
C ASP A 66 7.88 5.51 -21.72
N ARG A 67 8.72 6.54 -21.53
CA ARG A 67 9.90 6.79 -22.37
C ARG A 67 11.16 6.34 -21.62
N PRO A 68 12.15 5.76 -22.32
CA PRO A 68 13.41 5.41 -21.68
C PRO A 68 14.09 6.66 -21.11
N PHE A 69 14.64 6.54 -19.90
CA PHE A 69 15.49 7.59 -19.32
C PHE A 69 16.80 7.67 -20.13
N SER A 70 17.16 8.88 -20.55
CA SER A 70 18.41 9.20 -21.27
C SER A 70 19.47 9.76 -20.34
#